data_AF-A0A0D0A6V7-F1
#
_entry.id   AF-A0A0D0A6V7-F1
#
_cell.length_a   1.000
_cell.length_b   1.000
_cell.length_c   1.000
_cell.angle_alpha   90.00
_cell.angle_beta   90.00
_cell.angle_gamma   90.00
#
_symmetry.space_group_name_H-M   'P 1'
#
loop_
_entity.id
_entity.type
_entity.pdbx_description
1 polymer ?
#
loop_
_entity_poly.entity_id
_entity_poly.type
_entity_poly.pdbx_seq_one_letter_code
_entity_poly.pdbx_strand_id
1 'polypeptide(L)'
;TGAPARVTLHLGHLPGKTNISVPYPRSPSRVDPNNPPWPAFRGYHRYSFAHATMGVRLPTILGKAIDDASRTLNEQSSEDLIVDLANCLERMDQLMVDLSGNAKLRPIIDDDEADVALWNKEIAKYFQGKDFMNAPWLFAEAYKYRRLHECFSVSKYWKDYDVFYRQKCDTFSRSAEAVFELSMRFAEPFKHSENLSDAERLEADRLMFLELTQVCLWGNSTDLSLLINMTEEQIKSLQSTGGDHLAATEKNILGNHLNRLWETVKSTREKTGGRIDFVLDNAGFELYCDCVYADFLIQSGLAKEIRFHG
;
A
#
# COMPACT_ATOMS: atom_id res chain seq x y z
N THR A 1 -23.20 0.63 37.87
CA THR A 1 -21.95 1.23 37.37
C THR A 1 -22.27 1.89 36.04
N GLY A 2 -22.36 3.22 36.04
CA GLY A 2 -22.89 3.99 34.90
C GLY A 2 -21.90 4.09 33.74
N ALA A 3 -22.40 4.00 32.51
CA ALA A 3 -21.64 4.19 31.29
C ALA A 3 -20.99 5.59 31.25
N PRO A 4 -19.77 5.74 30.70
CA PRO A 4 -19.13 7.05 30.60
C PRO A 4 -19.91 7.95 29.64
N ALA A 5 -20.10 9.21 30.05
CA ALA A 5 -20.76 10.22 29.25
C ALA A 5 -19.96 10.51 27.97
N ARG A 6 -20.66 10.56 26.82
CA ARG A 6 -20.09 11.01 25.53
C ARG A 6 -19.41 12.37 25.71
N VAL A 7 -18.10 12.41 25.50
CA VAL A 7 -17.36 13.67 25.40
C VAL A 7 -17.63 14.25 24.02
N THR A 8 -18.59 15.16 23.94
CA THR A 8 -18.85 15.94 22.73
C THR A 8 -17.74 16.99 22.61
N LEU A 9 -16.86 16.85 21.62
CA LEU A 9 -15.87 17.88 21.29
C LEU A 9 -16.61 19.15 20.84
N HIS A 10 -16.65 20.16 21.71
CA HIS A 10 -17.18 21.48 21.39
C HIS A 10 -16.22 22.18 20.43
N LEU A 11 -16.51 22.10 19.12
CA LEU A 11 -15.73 22.72 18.04
C LEU A 11 -15.87 24.26 17.96
N GLY A 12 -16.41 24.91 19.00
CA GLY A 12 -16.67 26.35 19.03
C GLY A 12 -15.42 27.24 19.02
N HIS A 13 -14.24 26.66 19.26
CA HIS A 13 -12.94 27.36 19.20
C HIS A 13 -12.16 27.06 17.93
N LEU A 14 -12.73 26.33 16.96
CA LEU A 14 -12.09 26.24 15.65
C LEU A 14 -12.09 27.65 15.03
N PRO A 15 -10.93 28.15 14.57
CA PRO A 15 -10.91 29.39 13.80
C PRO A 15 -11.90 29.25 12.64
N GLY A 16 -12.72 30.28 12.42
CA GLY A 16 -13.66 30.30 11.31
C GLY A 16 -12.94 29.96 10.01
N LYS A 17 -13.60 29.25 9.09
CA LYS A 17 -13.05 28.87 7.78
C LYS A 17 -12.51 30.11 7.06
N THR A 18 -11.23 30.42 7.25
CA THR A 18 -10.55 31.39 6.44
C THR A 18 -10.33 30.72 5.09
N ASN A 19 -10.74 31.39 4.01
CA ASN A 19 -10.25 31.04 2.69
C ASN A 19 -8.74 31.28 2.73
N ILE A 20 -7.97 30.27 3.09
CA ILE A 20 -6.52 30.27 2.96
C ILE A 20 -6.25 30.16 1.46
N SER A 21 -6.32 31.29 0.78
CA SER A 21 -5.71 31.44 -0.54
C SER A 21 -4.21 31.43 -0.33
N VAL A 22 -3.64 30.23 -0.26
CA VAL A 22 -2.20 30.08 -0.25
C VAL A 22 -1.69 30.67 -1.57
N PRO A 23 -0.72 31.61 -1.57
CA PRO A 23 -0.19 32.20 -2.79
C PRO A 23 0.69 31.16 -3.50
N TYR A 24 0.03 30.22 -4.17
CA TYR A 24 0.61 29.15 -4.96
C TYR A 24 -0.18 29.01 -6.28
N PRO A 25 0.45 28.54 -7.35
CA PRO A 25 1.81 28.02 -7.42
C PRO A 25 2.84 29.13 -7.69
N ARG A 26 4.01 29.06 -7.02
CA ARG A 26 5.22 29.59 -7.64
C ARG A 26 5.45 28.71 -8.86
N SER A 27 5.47 29.27 -10.07
CA SER A 27 5.99 28.57 -11.24
C SER A 27 7.41 28.10 -10.89
N PRO A 28 7.67 26.79 -10.72
CA PRO A 28 9.00 26.33 -10.39
C PRO A 28 9.90 26.66 -11.59
N SER A 29 10.95 27.44 -11.39
CA SER A 29 11.93 27.72 -12.45
C SER A 29 12.68 26.45 -12.89
N ARG A 30 12.58 25.36 -12.12
CA ARG A 30 12.97 24.00 -12.51
C ARG A 30 12.17 22.97 -11.71
N VAL A 31 11.36 22.16 -12.39
CA VAL A 31 10.74 20.96 -11.80
C VAL A 31 11.76 19.83 -11.87
N ASP A 32 12.18 19.30 -10.72
CA ASP A 32 13.07 18.14 -10.63
C ASP A 32 12.78 17.30 -9.38
N PRO A 33 13.35 16.08 -9.25
CA PRO A 33 13.05 15.20 -8.12
C PRO A 33 13.30 15.82 -6.74
N ASN A 34 14.25 16.75 -6.62
CA ASN A 34 14.47 17.48 -5.36
C ASN A 34 13.56 18.72 -5.22
N ASN A 35 12.98 19.23 -6.31
CA ASN A 35 12.10 20.40 -6.33
C ASN A 35 10.82 20.11 -7.16
N PRO A 36 9.89 19.29 -6.63
CA PRO A 36 8.64 19.00 -7.32
C PRO A 36 7.77 20.26 -7.46
N PRO A 37 6.73 20.24 -8.33
CA PRO A 37 5.88 21.41 -8.58
C PRO A 37 5.17 21.96 -7.35
N TRP A 38 4.98 21.11 -6.34
CA TRP A 38 4.42 21.44 -5.03
C TRP A 38 5.46 21.18 -3.95
N PRO A 39 5.48 21.94 -2.84
CA PRO A 39 6.43 21.71 -1.76
C PRO A 39 6.42 20.26 -1.26
N ALA A 40 7.55 19.57 -1.40
CA ALA A 40 7.70 18.22 -0.91
C ALA A 40 7.78 18.20 0.62
N PHE A 41 7.11 17.24 1.26
CA PHE A 41 7.37 16.94 2.67
C PHE A 41 8.79 16.41 2.85
N ARG A 42 9.43 16.77 3.96
CA ARG A 42 10.80 16.40 4.30
C ARG A 42 10.88 16.09 5.78
N GLY A 43 11.87 15.29 6.16
CA GLY A 43 12.06 14.88 7.55
C GLY A 43 12.26 16.07 8.50
N TYR A 44 12.85 17.20 8.09
CA TYR A 44 13.02 18.34 9.01
C TYR A 44 11.73 19.13 9.32
N HIS A 45 10.59 18.85 8.68
CA HIS A 45 9.31 19.50 8.96
C HIS A 45 8.71 18.98 10.28
N ARG A 46 9.15 19.52 11.42
CA ARG A 46 8.92 19.01 12.79
C ARG A 46 7.49 18.58 13.16
N TYR A 47 6.47 19.23 12.61
CA TYR A 47 5.06 18.94 12.91
C TYR A 47 4.36 18.12 11.82
N SER A 48 5.11 17.57 10.87
CA SER A 48 4.59 16.74 9.79
C SER A 48 4.75 15.26 10.09
N PHE A 49 3.90 14.45 9.45
CA PHE A 49 4.04 13.00 9.48
C PHE A 49 5.36 12.51 8.86
N ALA A 50 5.95 13.26 7.93
CA ALA A 50 7.26 12.95 7.39
C ALA A 50 8.36 13.03 8.45
N HIS A 51 8.30 13.98 9.38
CA HIS A 51 9.28 14.06 10.49
C HIS A 51 9.19 12.84 11.40
N ALA A 52 7.97 12.45 11.79
CA ALA A 52 7.75 11.25 12.58
C ALA A 52 8.18 9.98 11.83
N THR A 53 7.92 9.92 10.52
CA THR A 53 8.30 8.76 9.71
C THR A 53 9.82 8.63 9.59
N MET A 54 10.50 9.70 9.17
CA MET A 54 11.95 9.68 8.99
C MET A 54 12.72 9.51 10.31
N GLY A 55 12.29 10.18 11.38
CA GLY A 55 13.01 10.19 12.65
C GLY A 55 12.70 9.03 13.60
N VAL A 56 11.56 8.35 13.43
CA VAL A 56 11.11 7.31 14.37
C VAL A 56 10.71 6.03 13.64
N ARG A 57 9.81 6.10 12.65
CA ARG A 57 9.25 4.90 12.03
C ARG A 57 10.27 4.13 11.19
N LEU A 58 11.06 4.81 10.34
CA LEU A 58 12.05 4.12 9.50
C LEU A 58 13.15 3.43 10.34
N PRO A 59 13.73 4.06 11.38
CA PRO A 59 14.62 3.37 12.31
C PRO A 59 13.94 2.18 12.99
N THR A 60 12.70 2.33 13.47
CA THR A 60 11.96 1.23 14.11
C THR A 60 11.74 0.05 13.15
N ILE A 61 11.41 0.31 11.88
CA ILE A 61 11.22 -0.73 10.86
C ILE A 61 12.55 -1.44 10.59
N LEU A 62 13.66 -0.70 10.48
CA LEU A 62 14.97 -1.30 10.26
C LEU A 62 15.40 -2.15 11.46
N GLY A 63 15.15 -1.71 12.69
CA GLY A 63 15.42 -2.50 13.90
C GLY A 63 14.68 -3.83 13.90
N LYS A 64 13.38 -3.82 13.54
CA LYS A 64 12.61 -5.07 13.40
C LYS A 64 13.15 -5.99 12.29
N ALA A 65 13.62 -5.43 11.19
CA ALA A 65 14.25 -6.21 10.12
C ALA A 65 15.57 -6.84 10.58
N ILE A 66 16.37 -6.12 11.37
CA ILE A 66 17.61 -6.64 11.99
C ILE A 66 17.29 -7.79 12.94
N ASP A 67 16.26 -7.63 13.79
CA ASP A 67 15.81 -8.69 14.69
C ASP A 67 15.35 -9.96 13.93
N ASP A 68 14.63 -9.78 12.82
CA ASP A 68 14.18 -10.88 11.96
C ASP A 68 15.34 -11.60 11.26
N ALA A 69 16.28 -10.86 10.66
CA ALA A 69 17.47 -11.43 10.05
C ALA A 69 18.38 -12.13 11.09
N SER A 70 18.48 -11.58 12.31
CA SER A 70 19.19 -12.20 13.43
C SER A 70 18.55 -13.52 13.85
N ARG A 71 17.21 -13.64 13.79
CA ARG A 71 16.53 -14.92 14.00
C ARG A 71 16.95 -15.94 12.95
N THR A 72 16.98 -15.55 11.67
CA THR A 72 17.44 -16.43 10.57
C THR A 72 18.88 -16.90 10.77
N LEU A 73 19.76 -16.00 11.22
CA LEU A 73 21.15 -16.34 11.52
C LEU A 73 21.26 -17.46 12.56
N ASN A 74 20.46 -17.38 13.62
CA ASN A 74 20.44 -18.39 14.69
C ASN A 74 19.85 -19.75 14.24
N GLU A 75 19.19 -19.81 13.09
CA GLU A 75 18.67 -21.04 12.49
C GLU A 75 19.71 -21.72 11.56
N GLN A 76 20.82 -21.06 11.25
CA GLN A 76 21.86 -21.58 10.37
C GLN A 76 22.90 -22.43 11.11
N SER A 77 23.42 -23.45 10.41
CA SER A 77 24.49 -24.33 10.92
C SER A 77 25.75 -24.35 10.02
N SER A 78 25.64 -23.87 8.78
CA SER A 78 26.77 -23.73 7.87
C SER A 78 27.56 -22.46 8.19
N GLU A 79 28.85 -22.61 8.48
CA GLU A 79 29.75 -21.49 8.79
C GLU A 79 29.74 -20.43 7.67
N ASP A 80 29.80 -20.85 6.41
CA ASP A 80 29.72 -19.98 5.23
C ASP A 80 28.44 -19.13 5.21
N LEU A 81 27.28 -19.74 5.50
CA LEU A 81 26.00 -19.04 5.53
C LEU A 81 25.90 -18.07 6.71
N ILE A 82 26.42 -18.48 7.87
CA ILE A 82 26.45 -17.68 9.11
C ILE A 82 27.32 -16.45 8.89
N VAL A 83 28.54 -16.61 8.40
CA VAL A 83 29.48 -15.50 8.18
C VAL A 83 28.91 -14.51 7.16
N ASP A 84 28.34 -14.99 6.06
CA ASP A 84 27.76 -14.12 5.03
C ASP A 84 26.55 -13.33 5.55
N LEU A 85 25.64 -13.97 6.30
CA LEU A 85 24.50 -13.29 6.92
C LEU A 85 24.91 -12.32 8.03
N ALA A 86 25.94 -12.65 8.82
CA ALA A 86 26.50 -11.73 9.80
C ALA A 86 27.03 -10.45 9.12
N ASN A 87 27.69 -10.58 7.97
CA ASN A 87 28.10 -9.42 7.17
C ASN A 87 26.89 -8.62 6.65
N CYS A 88 25.76 -9.25 6.32
CA CYS A 88 24.52 -8.54 5.99
C CYS A 88 24.01 -7.72 7.18
N LEU A 89 24.01 -8.29 8.39
CA LEU A 89 23.60 -7.61 9.62
C LEU A 89 24.49 -6.41 9.92
N GLU A 90 25.81 -6.52 9.77
CA GLU A 90 26.74 -5.39 9.92
C GLU A 90 26.41 -4.24 8.95
N ARG A 91 26.05 -4.56 7.70
CA ARG A 91 25.60 -3.55 6.72
C ARG A 91 24.29 -2.89 7.15
N MET A 92 23.35 -3.65 7.72
CA MET A 92 22.09 -3.11 8.24
C MET A 92 22.30 -2.21 9.46
N ASP A 93 23.22 -2.57 10.36
CA ASP A 93 23.61 -1.74 11.50
C ASP A 93 24.26 -0.43 11.04
N GLN A 94 25.13 -0.49 10.02
CA GLN A 94 25.67 0.72 9.41
C GLN A 94 24.56 1.59 8.79
N LEU A 95 23.56 0.99 8.14
CA LEU A 95 22.39 1.74 7.65
C LEU A 95 21.58 2.37 8.79
N MET A 96 21.47 1.70 9.95
CA MET A 96 20.82 2.27 11.13
C MET A 96 21.57 3.50 11.66
N VAL A 97 22.90 3.43 11.69
CA VAL A 97 23.78 4.55 12.05
C VAL A 97 23.61 5.69 11.04
N ASP A 98 23.61 5.40 9.74
CA ASP A 98 23.42 6.39 8.69
C ASP A 98 22.08 7.13 8.85
N LEU A 99 21.01 6.38 9.12
CA LEU A 99 19.65 6.90 9.26
C LEU A 99 19.49 7.75 10.53
N SER A 100 19.98 7.24 11.67
CA SER A 100 19.85 7.91 12.97
C SER A 100 20.81 9.09 13.12
N GLY A 101 21.97 9.01 12.48
CA GLY A 101 23.02 10.04 12.48
C GLY A 101 22.82 11.13 11.43
N ASN A 102 21.77 11.04 10.60
CA ASN A 102 21.55 11.93 9.45
C ASN A 102 22.77 11.99 8.52
N ALA A 103 23.38 10.84 8.24
CA ALA A 103 24.48 10.73 7.32
C ALA A 103 24.06 11.19 5.93
N LYS A 104 25.05 11.67 5.15
CA LYS A 104 24.81 12.08 3.77
C LYS A 104 24.50 10.87 2.91
N LEU A 105 23.56 11.05 1.98
CA LEU A 105 23.20 10.02 1.01
C LEU A 105 24.43 9.71 0.16
N ARG A 106 24.87 8.45 0.19
CA ARG A 106 25.99 7.95 -0.62
C ARG A 106 25.49 7.27 -1.89
N PRO A 107 26.32 7.13 -2.93
CA PRO A 107 26.04 6.22 -4.03
C PRO A 107 25.68 4.81 -3.54
N ILE A 108 24.80 4.14 -4.27
CA ILE A 108 24.57 2.71 -4.18
C ILE A 108 25.81 1.99 -4.72
N ILE A 109 26.28 0.98 -3.99
CA ILE A 109 27.39 0.12 -4.40
C ILE A 109 26.93 -0.71 -5.60
N ASP A 110 27.86 -1.04 -6.49
CA ASP A 110 27.56 -1.93 -7.60
C ASP A 110 27.25 -3.34 -7.08
N ASP A 111 25.98 -3.73 -7.15
CA ASP A 111 25.44 -5.03 -6.72
C ASP A 111 24.92 -5.86 -7.90
N ASP A 112 25.37 -5.53 -9.13
CA ASP A 112 24.99 -6.13 -10.41
C ASP A 112 23.51 -5.89 -10.82
N GLU A 113 22.75 -5.06 -10.10
CA GLU A 113 21.37 -4.76 -10.46
C GLU A 113 21.25 -3.62 -11.49
N ALA A 114 20.23 -3.73 -12.34
CA ALA A 114 20.01 -2.79 -13.44
C ALA A 114 19.71 -1.34 -13.00
N ASP A 115 19.27 -1.14 -11.76
CA ASP A 115 18.85 0.16 -11.24
C ASP A 115 19.99 1.01 -10.65
N VAL A 116 21.17 0.42 -10.39
CA VAL A 116 22.30 1.07 -9.71
C VAL A 116 22.73 2.34 -10.45
N ALA A 117 22.90 2.23 -11.76
CA ALA A 117 23.32 3.36 -12.60
C ALA A 117 22.31 4.51 -12.55
N LEU A 118 21.01 4.19 -12.49
CA LEU A 118 19.95 5.18 -12.38
C LEU A 118 19.97 5.86 -11.01
N TRP A 119 20.03 5.10 -9.92
CA TRP A 119 20.13 5.64 -8.56
C TRP A 119 21.32 6.57 -8.41
N ASN A 120 22.51 6.13 -8.84
CA ASN A 120 23.74 6.90 -8.69
C ASN A 120 23.72 8.19 -9.51
N LYS A 121 23.12 8.15 -10.72
CA LYS A 121 22.89 9.35 -11.53
C LYS A 121 21.96 10.34 -10.82
N GLU A 122 20.84 9.88 -10.27
CA GLU A 122 19.87 10.76 -9.61
C GLU A 122 20.43 11.33 -8.30
N ILE A 123 21.14 10.53 -7.50
CA ILE A 123 21.84 10.97 -6.28
C ILE A 123 22.86 12.07 -6.61
N ALA A 124 23.73 11.83 -7.59
CA ALA A 124 24.75 12.80 -7.98
C ALA A 124 24.14 14.09 -8.54
N LYS A 125 23.06 13.99 -9.32
CA LYS A 125 22.47 15.14 -10.02
C LYS A 125 21.59 16.01 -9.11
N TYR A 126 20.84 15.41 -8.19
CA TYR A 126 19.79 16.11 -7.44
C TYR A 126 19.93 16.05 -5.93
N PHE A 127 20.67 15.08 -5.38
CA PHE A 127 20.71 14.81 -3.95
C PHE A 127 22.12 14.85 -3.34
N GLN A 128 23.09 15.44 -4.05
CA GLN A 128 24.44 15.66 -3.51
C GLN A 128 24.38 16.49 -2.22
N GLY A 129 25.01 15.98 -1.15
CA GLY A 129 25.04 16.62 0.16
C GLY A 129 23.71 16.58 0.93
N LYS A 130 22.68 15.90 0.40
CA LYS A 130 21.45 15.62 1.11
C LYS A 130 21.64 14.48 2.11
N ASP A 131 20.74 14.40 3.07
CA ASP A 131 20.59 13.34 4.06
C ASP A 131 19.11 12.91 4.11
N PHE A 132 18.81 11.91 4.92
CA PHE A 132 17.45 11.39 5.09
C PHE A 132 16.44 12.46 5.55
N MET A 133 16.88 13.49 6.29
CA MET A 133 15.97 14.50 6.82
C MET A 133 15.70 15.65 5.86
N ASN A 134 16.64 15.96 4.97
CA ASN A 134 16.52 17.09 4.04
C ASN A 134 16.26 16.71 2.58
N ALA A 135 16.34 15.43 2.19
CA ALA A 135 15.79 14.97 0.93
C ALA A 135 14.23 14.95 0.97
N PRO A 136 13.54 15.03 -0.18
CA PRO A 136 12.10 14.77 -0.25
C PRO A 136 11.78 13.41 0.37
N TRP A 137 10.73 13.36 1.20
CA TRP A 137 10.36 12.17 1.96
C TRP A 137 10.25 10.92 1.06
N LEU A 138 9.55 11.04 -0.07
CA LEU A 138 9.41 9.96 -1.05
C LEU A 138 10.76 9.37 -1.49
N PHE A 139 11.72 10.23 -1.85
CA PHE A 139 13.05 9.78 -2.27
C PHE A 139 13.83 9.16 -1.11
N ALA A 140 13.81 9.80 0.05
CA ALA A 140 14.55 9.34 1.22
C ALA A 140 14.07 7.97 1.74
N GLU A 141 12.75 7.76 1.72
CA GLU A 141 12.14 6.49 2.09
C GLU A 141 12.47 5.40 1.06
N ALA A 142 12.30 5.65 -0.23
CA ALA A 142 12.68 4.70 -1.29
C ALA A 142 14.17 4.36 -1.23
N TYR A 143 15.04 5.36 -1.03
CA TYR A 143 16.49 5.16 -0.88
C TYR A 143 16.82 4.30 0.34
N LYS A 144 16.12 4.48 1.47
CA LYS A 144 16.29 3.61 2.65
C LYS A 144 15.97 2.15 2.32
N TYR A 145 14.91 1.87 1.56
CA TYR A 145 14.57 0.50 1.17
C TYR A 145 15.56 -0.07 0.14
N ARG A 146 16.04 0.73 -0.81
CA ARG A 146 17.10 0.30 -1.74
C ARG A 146 18.41 -0.01 -1.03
N ARG A 147 18.79 0.79 -0.02
CA ARG A 147 19.96 0.55 0.84
C ARG A 147 19.81 -0.67 1.73
N LEU A 148 18.58 -0.98 2.16
CA LEU A 148 18.28 -2.21 2.88
C LEU A 148 18.42 -3.42 1.96
N HIS A 149 17.91 -3.34 0.73
CA HIS A 149 18.11 -4.37 -0.30
C HIS A 149 19.60 -4.57 -0.62
N GLU A 150 20.36 -3.47 -0.75
CA GLU A 150 21.82 -3.48 -0.93
C GLU A 150 22.55 -4.26 0.19
N CYS A 151 22.01 -4.33 1.40
CA CYS A 151 22.61 -5.13 2.48
C CYS A 151 22.63 -6.64 2.15
N PHE A 152 21.75 -7.09 1.26
CA PHE A 152 21.56 -8.48 0.88
C PHE A 152 21.98 -8.77 -0.57
N SER A 153 21.71 -7.89 -1.53
CA SER A 153 22.04 -8.11 -2.95
C SER A 153 23.54 -8.33 -3.23
N VAL A 154 24.41 -7.71 -2.43
CA VAL A 154 25.88 -7.91 -2.50
C VAL A 154 26.36 -9.20 -1.82
N SER A 155 25.50 -9.87 -1.05
CA SER A 155 25.80 -11.14 -0.38
C SER A 155 26.03 -12.25 -1.41
N LYS A 156 26.78 -13.29 -1.02
CA LYS A 156 26.98 -14.46 -1.88
C LYS A 156 25.77 -15.40 -1.82
N TYR A 157 25.21 -15.60 -0.63
CA TYR A 157 24.18 -16.60 -0.37
C TYR A 157 22.80 -16.01 -0.07
N TRP A 158 22.72 -14.73 0.30
CA TRP A 158 21.48 -14.11 0.80
C TRP A 158 20.88 -13.05 -0.12
N LYS A 159 21.22 -13.07 -1.42
CA LYS A 159 20.76 -12.06 -2.40
C LYS A 159 19.25 -11.89 -2.44
N ASP A 160 18.51 -13.00 -2.39
CA ASP A 160 17.06 -13.04 -2.49
C ASP A 160 16.37 -13.04 -1.11
N TYR A 161 17.09 -12.71 -0.03
CA TYR A 161 16.52 -12.73 1.31
C TYR A 161 15.56 -11.56 1.54
N ASP A 162 14.31 -11.88 1.82
CA ASP A 162 13.27 -10.91 2.15
C ASP A 162 13.07 -10.80 3.66
N VAL A 163 13.63 -9.73 4.24
CA VAL A 163 13.52 -9.37 5.66
C VAL A 163 12.07 -9.12 6.12
N PHE A 164 11.12 -8.94 5.20
CA PHE A 164 9.72 -8.71 5.52
C PHE A 164 8.86 -9.97 5.30
N TYR A 165 9.42 -11.06 4.80
CA TYR A 165 8.67 -12.27 4.46
C TYR A 165 7.88 -12.82 5.65
N ARG A 166 8.54 -13.03 6.80
CA ARG A 166 7.86 -13.56 8.00
C ARG A 166 6.72 -12.64 8.44
N GLN A 167 6.94 -11.33 8.45
CA GLN A 167 5.89 -10.36 8.80
C GLN A 167 4.71 -10.41 7.82
N LYS A 168 4.96 -10.56 6.51
CA LYS A 168 3.90 -10.70 5.51
C LYS A 168 3.08 -11.97 5.74
N CYS A 169 3.74 -13.10 5.99
CA CYS A 169 3.08 -14.37 6.30
C CYS A 169 2.27 -14.30 7.60
N ASP A 170 2.82 -13.71 8.66
CA ASP A 170 2.15 -13.56 9.95
C ASP A 170 0.91 -12.68 9.85
N THR A 171 1.01 -11.54 9.15
CA THR A 171 -0.14 -10.66 8.92
C THR A 171 -1.21 -11.36 8.10
N PHE A 172 -0.83 -12.08 7.03
CA PHE A 172 -1.80 -12.80 6.22
C PHE A 172 -2.51 -13.92 7.01
N SER A 173 -1.76 -14.66 7.83
CA SER A 173 -2.30 -15.74 8.66
C SER A 173 -3.34 -15.23 9.67
N ARG A 174 -3.19 -13.99 10.16
CA ARG A 174 -4.19 -13.35 11.05
C ARG A 174 -5.47 -12.95 10.35
N SER A 175 -5.48 -12.91 9.02
CA SER A 175 -6.67 -12.63 8.21
C SER A 175 -7.37 -13.91 7.73
N ALA A 176 -7.04 -15.08 8.27
CA ALA A 176 -7.55 -16.38 7.79
C ALA A 176 -9.09 -16.47 7.78
N GLU A 177 -9.78 -15.92 8.79
CA GLU A 177 -11.25 -15.90 8.84
C GLU A 177 -11.84 -15.09 7.69
N ALA A 178 -11.31 -13.88 7.44
CA ALA A 178 -11.75 -13.05 6.32
C ALA A 178 -11.45 -13.69 4.96
N VAL A 179 -10.28 -14.31 4.81
CA VAL A 179 -9.92 -15.05 3.61
C VAL A 179 -10.93 -16.18 3.38
N PHE A 180 -11.26 -16.93 4.43
CA PHE A 180 -12.22 -18.02 4.36
C PHE A 180 -13.62 -17.52 3.97
N GLU A 181 -14.16 -16.51 4.65
CA GLU A 181 -15.47 -15.93 4.34
C GLU A 181 -15.56 -15.41 2.91
N LEU A 182 -14.57 -14.62 2.48
CA LEU A 182 -14.53 -14.11 1.12
C LEU A 182 -14.36 -15.25 0.09
N SER A 183 -13.57 -16.28 0.42
CA SER A 183 -13.43 -17.47 -0.44
C SER A 183 -14.74 -18.25 -0.56
N MET A 184 -15.51 -18.39 0.51
CA MET A 184 -16.79 -19.09 0.50
C MET A 184 -17.84 -18.33 -0.30
N ARG A 185 -17.85 -16.99 -0.20
CA ARG A 185 -18.74 -16.14 -0.98
C ARG A 185 -18.50 -16.24 -2.48
N PHE A 186 -17.25 -16.38 -2.89
CA PHE A 186 -16.83 -16.49 -4.30
C PHE A 186 -16.43 -17.91 -4.69
N ALA A 187 -16.81 -18.92 -3.89
CA ALA A 187 -16.56 -20.33 -4.20
C ALA A 187 -17.30 -20.77 -5.48
N GLU A 188 -18.46 -20.16 -5.71
CA GLU A 188 -19.18 -20.24 -6.97
C GLU A 188 -19.05 -18.92 -7.73
N PRO A 189 -18.89 -18.95 -9.06
CA PRO A 189 -18.95 -17.77 -9.91
C PRO A 189 -20.18 -16.92 -9.62
N PHE A 190 -20.00 -15.60 -9.64
CA PHE A 190 -21.11 -14.67 -9.56
C PHE A 190 -22.13 -14.97 -10.68
N LYS A 191 -23.36 -15.32 -10.29
CA LYS A 191 -24.44 -15.68 -11.21
C LYS A 191 -25.59 -14.70 -11.02
N HIS A 192 -26.09 -14.16 -12.13
CA HIS A 192 -27.34 -13.43 -12.15
C HIS A 192 -28.52 -14.34 -11.80
N SER A 193 -29.53 -13.79 -11.12
CA SER A 193 -30.80 -14.49 -10.92
C SER A 193 -31.44 -14.84 -12.28
N GLU A 194 -32.18 -15.95 -12.31
CA GLU A 194 -32.96 -16.34 -13.48
C GLU A 194 -34.02 -15.26 -13.79
N ASN A 195 -34.27 -15.02 -15.08
CA ASN A 195 -35.27 -14.07 -15.59
C ASN A 195 -35.04 -12.57 -15.36
N LEU A 196 -33.82 -12.12 -15.02
CA LEU A 196 -33.49 -10.69 -15.01
C LEU A 196 -33.39 -10.09 -16.42
N SER A 197 -33.93 -8.88 -16.58
CA SER A 197 -33.71 -8.04 -17.75
C SER A 197 -32.25 -7.58 -17.87
N ASP A 198 -31.85 -7.14 -19.06
CA ASP A 198 -30.47 -6.67 -19.30
C ASP A 198 -30.10 -5.47 -18.40
N ALA A 199 -31.06 -4.60 -18.11
CA ALA A 199 -30.86 -3.45 -17.21
C ALA A 199 -30.61 -3.89 -15.76
N GLU A 200 -31.36 -4.90 -15.29
CA GLU A 200 -31.20 -5.45 -13.94
C GLU A 200 -29.90 -6.24 -13.79
N ARG A 201 -29.48 -6.96 -14.84
CA ARG A 201 -28.17 -7.64 -14.87
C ARG A 201 -27.02 -6.64 -14.76
N LEU A 202 -27.09 -5.57 -15.56
CA LEU A 202 -26.08 -4.51 -15.56
C LEU A 202 -26.01 -3.80 -14.19
N GLU A 203 -27.14 -3.58 -13.55
CA GLU A 203 -27.18 -2.99 -12.22
C GLU A 203 -26.61 -3.93 -11.15
N ALA A 204 -26.88 -5.24 -11.24
CA ALA A 204 -26.28 -6.23 -10.35
C ALA A 204 -24.75 -6.28 -10.51
N ASP A 205 -24.24 -6.26 -11.74
CA ASP A 205 -22.80 -6.16 -12.01
C ASP A 205 -22.20 -4.88 -11.44
N ARG A 206 -22.91 -3.75 -11.59
CA ARG A 206 -22.49 -2.46 -11.05
C ARG A 206 -22.36 -2.51 -9.53
N LEU A 207 -23.36 -3.07 -8.84
CA LEU A 207 -23.34 -3.16 -7.38
C LEU A 207 -22.20 -4.05 -6.89
N MET A 208 -22.01 -5.22 -7.50
CA MET A 208 -20.89 -6.12 -7.17
C MET A 208 -19.53 -5.47 -7.46
N PHE A 209 -19.41 -4.76 -8.58
CA PHE A 209 -18.22 -3.99 -8.92
C PHE A 209 -17.88 -2.93 -7.87
N LEU A 210 -18.89 -2.16 -7.42
CA LEU A 210 -18.70 -1.12 -6.41
C LEU A 210 -18.29 -1.72 -5.06
N GLU A 211 -18.88 -2.84 -4.70
CA GLU A 211 -18.55 -3.55 -3.47
C GLU A 211 -17.11 -4.07 -3.50
N LEU A 212 -16.72 -4.81 -4.53
CA LEU A 212 -15.36 -5.36 -4.65
C LEU A 212 -14.30 -4.27 -4.78
N THR A 213 -14.63 -3.13 -5.42
CA THR A 213 -13.72 -1.97 -5.43
C THR A 213 -13.48 -1.44 -4.00
N GLN A 214 -14.50 -1.42 -3.15
CA GLN A 214 -14.35 -1.02 -1.75
C GLN A 214 -13.64 -2.09 -0.91
N VAL A 215 -13.86 -3.37 -1.18
CA VAL A 215 -13.11 -4.47 -0.55
C VAL A 215 -11.61 -4.32 -0.83
N CYS A 216 -11.20 -4.02 -2.06
CA CYS A 216 -9.82 -3.69 -2.40
C CYS A 216 -9.32 -2.44 -1.68
N LEU A 217 -10.10 -1.34 -1.69
CA LEU A 217 -9.73 -0.09 -1.01
C LEU A 217 -9.42 -0.29 0.48
N TRP A 218 -10.19 -1.14 1.16
CA TRP A 218 -10.08 -1.37 2.59
C TRP A 218 -9.24 -2.61 2.95
N GLY A 219 -8.68 -3.35 1.99
CA GLY A 219 -7.96 -4.61 2.21
C GLY A 219 -6.78 -4.50 3.19
N ASN A 220 -6.17 -3.32 3.31
CA ASN A 220 -5.09 -3.04 4.28
C ASN A 220 -5.62 -2.72 5.70
N SER A 221 -6.87 -2.27 5.82
CA SER A 221 -7.46 -1.93 7.11
C SER A 221 -8.16 -3.16 7.68
N THR A 222 -7.59 -3.69 8.76
CA THR A 222 -8.11 -4.83 9.54
C THR A 222 -9.42 -4.52 10.28
N ASP A 223 -10.34 -3.74 9.70
CA ASP A 223 -11.71 -3.66 10.20
C ASP A 223 -12.55 -4.74 9.52
N LEU A 224 -12.23 -5.98 9.89
CA LEU A 224 -12.93 -7.21 9.54
C LEU A 224 -14.44 -7.09 9.75
N SER A 225 -14.90 -6.24 10.68
CA SER A 225 -16.31 -5.99 10.91
C SER A 225 -17.06 -5.36 9.73
N LEU A 226 -16.33 -4.72 8.80
CA LEU A 226 -16.87 -4.18 7.54
C LEU A 226 -17.09 -5.26 6.48
N LEU A 227 -16.32 -6.36 6.53
CA LEU A 227 -16.43 -7.49 5.60
C LEU A 227 -17.34 -8.62 6.12
N ILE A 228 -17.49 -8.74 7.45
CA ILE A 228 -18.05 -9.93 8.12
C ILE A 228 -19.56 -9.83 8.44
N ASN A 229 -20.23 -8.69 8.20
CA ASN A 229 -21.68 -8.58 8.45
C ASN A 229 -22.52 -8.93 7.20
N MET A 230 -22.30 -10.10 6.60
CA MET A 230 -23.18 -10.62 5.56
C MET A 230 -23.68 -12.00 5.92
N THR A 231 -24.88 -12.08 6.49
CA THR A 231 -25.59 -13.36 6.64
C THR A 231 -26.02 -13.91 5.27
N GLU A 232 -26.24 -15.22 5.15
CA GLU A 232 -26.79 -15.84 3.92
C GLU A 232 -28.09 -15.17 3.43
N GLU A 233 -28.86 -14.60 4.36
CA GLU A 233 -30.08 -13.82 4.07
C GLU A 233 -29.76 -12.47 3.44
N GLN A 234 -28.66 -11.81 3.84
CA GLN A 234 -28.16 -10.56 3.25
C GLN A 234 -27.49 -10.78 1.88
N ILE A 235 -26.92 -11.96 1.64
CA ILE A 235 -26.44 -12.37 0.31
C ILE A 235 -27.62 -12.55 -0.65
N LYS A 236 -28.74 -13.14 -0.19
CA LYS A 236 -29.99 -13.21 -0.97
C LYS A 236 -30.66 -11.84 -1.14
N SER A 237 -30.44 -10.90 -0.21
CA SER A 237 -30.95 -9.53 -0.26
C SER A 237 -29.96 -8.51 -0.83
N LEU A 238 -28.85 -8.91 -1.45
CA LEU A 238 -27.93 -7.99 -2.15
C LEU A 238 -28.67 -7.12 -3.19
N GLN A 239 -29.77 -7.62 -3.75
CA GLN A 239 -30.67 -6.88 -4.65
C GLN A 239 -31.54 -5.82 -3.96
N SER A 240 -31.73 -5.88 -2.63
CA SER A 240 -32.61 -4.98 -1.87
C SER A 240 -31.92 -4.16 -0.77
N THR A 241 -30.75 -4.59 -0.24
CA THR A 241 -30.03 -3.91 0.85
C THR A 241 -28.56 -3.59 0.54
N GLY A 242 -28.05 -3.91 -0.67
CA GLY A 242 -26.65 -3.65 -1.05
C GLY A 242 -26.19 -2.20 -0.85
N GLY A 243 -27.13 -1.23 -0.89
CA GLY A 243 -26.85 0.18 -0.68
C GLY A 243 -26.45 0.58 0.75
N ASP A 244 -26.97 -0.09 1.79
CA ASP A 244 -26.78 0.37 3.18
C ASP A 244 -25.37 0.05 3.72
N HIS A 245 -24.79 -1.07 3.30
CA HIS A 245 -23.42 -1.45 3.64
C HIS A 245 -22.40 -0.62 2.86
N LEU A 246 -22.62 -0.44 1.55
CA LEU A 246 -21.84 0.48 0.71
C LEU A 246 -21.86 1.89 1.31
N ALA A 247 -23.03 2.39 1.74
CA ALA A 247 -23.15 3.72 2.34
C ALA A 247 -22.38 3.85 3.67
N ALA A 248 -22.31 2.77 4.46
CA ALA A 248 -21.60 2.77 5.74
C ALA A 248 -20.07 2.84 5.59
N THR A 249 -19.51 2.24 4.53
CA THR A 249 -18.08 2.32 4.17
C THR A 249 -17.78 3.60 3.39
N GLU A 250 -18.68 4.02 2.50
CA GLU A 250 -18.54 5.23 1.69
C GLU A 250 -18.46 6.52 2.52
N LYS A 251 -19.06 6.55 3.72
CA LYS A 251 -19.00 7.73 4.60
C LYS A 251 -17.57 8.17 4.96
N ASN A 252 -16.61 7.24 4.89
CA ASN A 252 -15.19 7.50 5.17
C ASN A 252 -14.38 7.81 3.90
N ILE A 253 -15.00 7.74 2.71
CA ILE A 253 -14.37 8.05 1.42
C ILE A 253 -14.55 9.54 1.13
N LEU A 254 -13.49 10.33 1.34
CA LEU A 254 -13.55 11.79 1.17
C LEU A 254 -13.59 12.23 -0.31
N GLY A 255 -12.96 11.46 -1.20
CA GLY A 255 -12.97 11.68 -2.64
C GLY A 255 -13.46 10.42 -3.34
N ASN A 256 -14.72 10.41 -3.77
CA ASN A 256 -15.36 9.21 -4.31
C ASN A 256 -15.62 9.34 -5.82
N HIS A 257 -14.90 8.56 -6.62
CA HIS A 257 -15.07 8.44 -8.07
C HIS A 257 -15.56 7.06 -8.52
N LEU A 258 -16.10 6.24 -7.62
CA LEU A 258 -16.47 4.85 -7.90
C LEU A 258 -17.44 4.73 -9.09
N ASN A 259 -18.47 5.56 -9.14
CA ASN A 259 -19.42 5.58 -10.27
C ASN A 259 -18.75 5.98 -11.59
N ARG A 260 -17.78 6.91 -11.57
CA ARG A 260 -17.01 7.27 -12.77
C ARG A 260 -16.08 6.15 -13.21
N LEU A 261 -15.53 5.40 -12.26
CA LEU A 261 -14.71 4.23 -12.53
C LEU A 261 -15.54 3.13 -13.23
N TRP A 262 -16.76 2.86 -12.74
CA TRP A 262 -17.70 1.95 -13.39
C TRP A 262 -17.96 2.32 -14.85
N GLU A 263 -18.33 3.58 -15.13
CA GLU A 263 -18.56 4.04 -16.50
C GLU A 263 -17.30 3.89 -17.38
N THR A 264 -16.12 4.11 -16.79
CA THR A 264 -14.84 3.95 -17.50
C THR A 264 -14.58 2.49 -17.86
N VAL A 265 -14.83 1.55 -16.93
CA VAL A 265 -14.66 0.11 -17.16
C VAL A 265 -15.62 -0.37 -18.25
N LYS A 266 -16.90 0.00 -18.17
CA LYS A 266 -17.90 -0.31 -19.19
C LYS A 266 -17.50 0.22 -20.57
N SER A 267 -17.09 1.49 -20.65
CA SER A 267 -16.63 2.09 -21.91
C SER A 267 -15.38 1.40 -22.47
N THR A 268 -14.46 0.99 -21.60
CA THR A 268 -13.21 0.33 -22.00
C THR A 268 -13.46 -1.09 -22.52
N ARG A 269 -14.38 -1.82 -21.87
CA ARG A 269 -14.90 -3.11 -22.32
C ARG A 269 -15.45 -3.02 -23.74
N GLU A 270 -16.35 -2.08 -24.00
CA GLU A 270 -16.99 -1.90 -25.31
C GLU A 270 -15.99 -1.58 -26.42
N LYS A 271 -14.93 -0.81 -26.12
CA LYS A 271 -13.97 -0.34 -27.13
C LYS A 271 -12.81 -1.29 -27.41
N THR A 272 -12.31 -1.98 -26.40
CA THR A 272 -11.03 -2.71 -26.47
C THR A 272 -11.09 -4.14 -25.91
N GLY A 273 -12.25 -4.53 -25.39
CA GLY A 273 -12.45 -5.76 -24.64
C GLY A 273 -11.99 -5.70 -23.18
N GLY A 274 -11.63 -4.52 -22.66
CA GLY A 274 -11.39 -4.32 -21.23
C GLY A 274 -10.08 -4.92 -20.73
N ARG A 275 -8.96 -4.21 -20.89
CA ARG A 275 -7.73 -4.49 -20.14
C ARG A 275 -7.71 -3.62 -18.89
N ILE A 276 -7.46 -4.24 -17.73
CA ILE A 276 -7.34 -3.55 -16.44
C ILE A 276 -5.99 -3.92 -15.82
N ASP A 277 -5.25 -2.90 -15.38
CA ASP A 277 -3.94 -3.06 -14.76
C ASP A 277 -4.04 -2.69 -13.27
N PHE A 278 -3.63 -3.61 -12.40
CA PHE A 278 -3.49 -3.42 -10.95
C PHE A 278 -2.03 -3.10 -10.65
N VAL A 279 -1.77 -1.91 -10.14
CA VAL A 279 -0.47 -1.55 -9.55
C VAL A 279 -0.60 -1.85 -8.05
N LEU A 280 0.02 -2.94 -7.62
CA LEU A 280 -0.15 -3.51 -6.29
C LEU A 280 0.52 -2.66 -5.21
N ASP A 281 0.06 -2.80 -3.97
CA ASP A 281 0.67 -2.19 -2.79
C ASP A 281 1.18 -3.27 -1.81
N ASN A 282 0.31 -3.86 -0.98
CA ASN A 282 0.73 -4.86 0.01
C ASN A 282 0.41 -6.30 -0.40
N ALA A 283 1.28 -7.22 0.04
CA ALA A 283 0.98 -8.65 0.01
C ALA A 283 -0.09 -9.03 1.07
N GLY A 284 -0.44 -10.32 1.12
CA GLY A 284 -1.36 -10.83 2.13
C GLY A 284 -2.82 -10.57 1.75
N PHE A 285 -3.61 -10.06 2.70
CA PHE A 285 -5.06 -9.96 2.51
C PHE A 285 -5.45 -8.92 1.45
N GLU A 286 -4.71 -7.82 1.32
CA GLU A 286 -4.94 -6.81 0.27
C GLU A 286 -4.77 -7.41 -1.13
N LEU A 287 -3.63 -8.07 -1.39
CA LEU A 287 -3.40 -8.80 -2.64
C LEU A 287 -4.47 -9.87 -2.90
N TYR A 288 -4.94 -10.55 -1.84
CA TYR A 288 -6.01 -11.52 -1.98
C TYR A 288 -7.32 -10.87 -2.43
N CYS A 289 -7.70 -9.71 -1.86
CA CYS A 289 -8.85 -8.93 -2.31
C CYS A 289 -8.72 -8.50 -3.78
N ASP A 290 -7.52 -8.05 -4.18
CA ASP A 290 -7.24 -7.68 -5.58
C ASP A 290 -7.42 -8.88 -6.53
N CYS A 291 -6.97 -10.07 -6.12
CA CYS A 291 -7.17 -11.30 -6.89
C CYS A 291 -8.65 -11.68 -7.01
N VAL A 292 -9.43 -11.58 -5.93
CA VAL A 292 -10.89 -11.84 -5.95
C VAL A 292 -11.60 -10.85 -6.87
N TYR A 293 -11.21 -9.57 -6.82
CA TYR A 293 -11.79 -8.57 -7.68
C TYR A 293 -11.43 -8.78 -9.15
N ALA A 294 -10.17 -9.07 -9.44
CA ALA A 294 -9.71 -9.43 -10.78
C ALA A 294 -10.45 -10.63 -11.37
N ASP A 295 -10.67 -11.67 -10.55
CA ASP A 295 -11.42 -12.86 -10.95
C ASP A 295 -12.88 -12.52 -11.31
N PHE A 296 -13.58 -11.74 -10.47
CA PHE A 296 -14.91 -11.22 -10.80
C PHE A 296 -14.93 -10.42 -12.11
N LEU A 297 -13.95 -9.53 -12.33
CA LEU A 297 -13.87 -8.71 -13.54
C LEU A 297 -13.75 -9.57 -14.81
N ILE A 298 -12.99 -10.67 -14.74
CA ILE A 298 -12.88 -11.63 -15.85
C ILE A 298 -14.18 -12.42 -16.02
N GLN A 299 -14.71 -13.00 -14.95
CA GLN A 299 -15.89 -13.87 -15.01
C GLN A 299 -17.17 -13.15 -15.45
N SER A 300 -17.35 -11.90 -15.03
CA SER A 300 -18.45 -11.03 -15.49
C SER A 300 -18.27 -10.53 -16.93
N GLY A 301 -17.09 -10.75 -17.53
CA GLY A 301 -16.74 -10.23 -18.85
C GLY A 301 -16.59 -8.70 -18.89
N LEU A 302 -16.41 -8.06 -17.72
CA LEU A 302 -16.05 -6.65 -17.61
C LEU A 302 -14.62 -6.38 -18.10
N ALA A 303 -13.74 -7.37 -17.96
CA ALA A 303 -12.40 -7.38 -18.51
C ALA A 303 -12.10 -8.69 -19.26
N LYS A 304 -11.26 -8.62 -20.29
CA LYS A 304 -10.66 -9.81 -20.95
C LYS A 304 -9.27 -10.13 -20.43
N GLU A 305 -8.61 -9.15 -19.82
CA GLU A 305 -7.20 -9.22 -19.44
C GLU A 305 -6.97 -8.40 -18.18
N ILE A 306 -6.42 -9.05 -17.15
CA ILE A 306 -5.90 -8.40 -15.96
C ILE A 306 -4.38 -8.49 -15.97
N ARG A 307 -3.70 -7.40 -15.62
CA ARG A 307 -2.26 -7.38 -15.38
C ARG A 307 -1.94 -6.88 -13.99
N PHE A 308 -1.15 -7.64 -13.26
CA PHE A 308 -0.61 -7.25 -11.96
C PHE A 308 0.82 -6.73 -12.11
N HIS A 309 1.11 -5.61 -11.45
CA HIS A 309 2.44 -5.00 -11.36
C HIS A 309 2.81 -4.89 -9.88
N GLY A 310 3.85 -5.60 -9.42
CA GLY A 310 4.33 -5.61 -8.04
C GLY A 310 5.80 -5.98 -7.96
#